data_AF-A0A851PVZ1-F1
#
_entry.id   AF-A0A851PVZ1-F1
#
_cell.length_a   1.000
_cell.length_b   1.000
_cell.length_c   1.000
_cell.angle_alpha   90.00
_cell.angle_beta   90.00
_cell.angle_gamma   90.00
#
_symmetry.space_group_name_H-M   'P 1'
#
loop_
_entity.id
_entity.type
_entity.pdbx_description
1 polymer ?
#
loop_
_entity_poly.entity_id
_entity_poly.type
_entity_poly.pdbx_seq_one_letter_code
_entity_poly.pdbx_strand_id
1 'polypeptide(L)'
;MKTLGSSHILGILLCGFSLPLVVSFEKVTMPAELKSAVVRIAVNATSCSVTCGLGFKLEEMCEITPDGERRNCTLQRSDCLTSWVCGLLHFTVPVGKPFQFSCLSSDAVGFGSRAYSFTWRLAQGLITTNDILFKPYKNPDPVVRFSPTKESDAGTYRCDMQMLKTLRVIKRVYFGVRVIQNDLVELNFQKSLTWEQKLAANEEEGNTENSTHEEVQEQQHFWQGELFYECLVGVGSGVMGGVVVSMALYILQKILGR
;
A
#
# COMPACT_ATOMS: atom_id res chain seq x y z
N MET A 1 63.44 -20.04 -25.42
CA MET A 1 63.20 -21.30 -24.69
C MET A 1 63.01 -20.99 -23.22
N LYS A 2 61.93 -21.54 -22.65
CA LYS A 2 61.63 -21.71 -21.21
C LYS A 2 61.15 -20.49 -20.41
N THR A 3 59.83 -20.37 -20.42
CA THR A 3 58.91 -19.96 -19.35
C THR A 3 59.33 -20.43 -17.94
N LEU A 4 59.34 -19.51 -16.97
CA LEU A 4 59.18 -19.76 -15.52
C LEU A 4 59.00 -18.40 -14.82
N GLY A 5 57.99 -18.06 -14.05
CA GLY A 5 56.75 -18.72 -13.66
C GLY A 5 55.92 -17.62 -13.00
N SER A 6 54.87 -17.16 -13.68
CA SER A 6 53.83 -16.31 -13.10
C SER A 6 52.97 -17.19 -12.19
N SER A 7 53.49 -17.47 -10.98
CA SER A 7 52.88 -18.39 -10.01
C SER A 7 52.66 -17.73 -8.63
N HIS A 8 52.68 -16.39 -8.56
CA HIS A 8 52.54 -15.67 -7.30
C HIS A 8 51.31 -14.77 -7.18
N ILE A 9 50.49 -14.64 -8.23
CA ILE A 9 49.31 -13.76 -8.22
C ILE A 9 47.98 -14.55 -8.11
N LEU A 10 48.00 -15.87 -8.35
CA LEU A 10 46.81 -16.72 -8.17
C LEU A 10 46.61 -17.25 -6.73
N GLY A 11 47.59 -17.04 -5.84
CA GLY A 11 47.60 -17.61 -4.49
C GLY A 11 47.00 -16.73 -3.38
N ILE A 12 46.66 -15.47 -3.66
CA ILE A 12 46.19 -14.51 -2.65
C ILE A 12 44.66 -14.29 -2.72
N LEU A 13 44.00 -14.73 -3.80
CA LEU A 13 42.54 -14.59 -3.98
C LEU A 13 41.71 -15.82 -3.56
N LEU A 14 42.35 -16.85 -2.98
CA LEU A 14 41.69 -18.07 -2.49
C LEU A 14 41.74 -18.24 -0.95
N CYS A 15 42.34 -17.30 -0.21
CA CYS A 15 42.38 -17.34 1.26
C CYS A 15 41.35 -16.40 1.94
N GLY A 16 40.36 -15.89 1.20
CA GLY A 16 39.30 -15.03 1.75
C GLY A 16 38.00 -15.75 2.14
N PHE A 17 37.87 -17.05 1.87
CA PHE A 17 36.59 -17.80 1.99
C PHE A 17 36.65 -19.04 2.90
N SER A 18 37.64 -19.14 3.80
CA SER A 18 37.83 -20.34 4.64
C SER A 18 37.80 -20.08 6.15
N LEU A 19 37.31 -18.93 6.60
CA LEU A 19 36.95 -18.74 8.01
C LEU A 19 35.44 -18.91 8.11
N PRO A 20 34.92 -20.07 8.56
CA PRO A 20 33.57 -20.07 9.06
C PRO A 20 33.59 -19.10 10.25
N LEU A 21 32.89 -17.98 10.14
CA LEU A 21 32.48 -17.22 11.31
C LEU A 21 31.53 -18.14 12.10
N VAL A 22 32.11 -19.09 12.83
CA VAL A 22 31.45 -19.72 13.96
C VAL A 22 31.48 -18.64 15.03
N VAL A 23 30.53 -17.72 14.92
CA VAL A 23 30.14 -16.92 16.08
C VAL A 23 29.63 -17.95 17.08
N SER A 24 30.49 -18.31 18.02
CA SER A 24 30.06 -19.09 19.18
C SER A 24 29.06 -18.19 19.89
N PHE A 25 27.77 -18.47 19.71
CA PHE A 25 26.73 -17.85 20.52
C PHE A 25 27.03 -18.28 21.95
N GLU A 26 27.56 -17.34 22.73
CA GLU A 26 27.74 -17.51 24.16
C GLU A 26 26.41 -18.01 24.73
N LYS A 27 26.48 -19.11 25.48
CA LYS A 27 25.31 -19.81 26.02
C LYS A 27 24.53 -18.83 26.88
N VAL A 28 23.46 -18.25 26.32
CA VAL A 28 22.60 -17.29 27.01
C VAL A 28 22.05 -17.99 28.25
N THR A 29 22.57 -17.65 29.42
CA THR A 29 22.17 -18.24 30.69
C THR A 29 20.85 -17.60 31.09
N MET A 30 19.75 -18.23 30.69
CA MET A 30 18.41 -17.73 31.00
C MET A 30 18.13 -17.86 32.51
N PRO A 31 17.72 -16.77 33.20
CA PRO A 31 17.39 -16.79 34.62
C PRO A 31 16.34 -17.87 34.96
N ALA A 32 16.45 -18.48 36.16
CA ALA A 32 15.58 -19.59 36.56
C ALA A 32 14.09 -19.21 36.55
N GLU A 33 13.76 -17.96 36.85
CA GLU A 33 12.39 -17.41 36.87
C GLU A 33 11.74 -17.39 35.47
N LEU A 34 12.55 -17.17 34.42
CA LEU A 34 12.10 -17.21 33.03
C LEU A 34 11.90 -18.64 32.50
N LYS A 35 12.47 -19.65 33.18
CA LYS A 35 12.31 -21.08 32.80
C LYS A 35 10.97 -21.66 33.22
N SER A 36 10.22 -20.99 34.09
CA SER A 36 8.90 -21.42 34.57
C SER A 36 7.78 -20.45 34.22
N ALA A 37 8.08 -19.33 33.56
CA ALA A 37 7.10 -18.29 33.28
C ALA A 37 6.19 -18.70 32.12
N VAL A 38 4.87 -18.59 32.33
CA VAL A 38 3.87 -18.66 31.27
C VAL A 38 3.65 -17.25 30.74
N VAL A 39 3.88 -17.04 29.44
CA VAL A 39 3.75 -15.71 28.82
C VAL A 39 2.57 -15.69 27.87
N ARG A 40 1.73 -14.67 27.97
CA ARG A 40 0.64 -14.45 27.01
C ARG A 40 1.13 -13.57 25.87
N ILE A 41 1.16 -14.12 24.65
CA ILE A 41 1.66 -13.43 23.46
C ILE A 41 0.69 -13.55 22.28
N ALA A 42 0.77 -12.60 21.34
CA ALA A 42 0.12 -12.71 20.05
C ALA A 42 0.86 -13.73 19.19
N VAL A 43 0.22 -14.85 18.86
CA VAL A 43 0.80 -15.89 18.00
C VAL A 43 0.45 -15.71 16.53
N ASN A 44 -0.70 -15.08 16.27
CA ASN A 44 -1.18 -14.80 14.93
C ASN A 44 -1.98 -13.48 14.95
N ALA A 45 -1.96 -12.75 13.84
CA ALA A 45 -2.69 -11.50 13.70
C ALA A 45 -3.16 -11.32 12.26
N THR A 46 -4.39 -10.83 12.09
CA THR A 46 -4.87 -10.38 10.78
C THR A 46 -4.16 -9.09 10.37
N SER A 47 -4.19 -8.79 9.07
CA SER A 47 -3.89 -7.44 8.58
C SER A 47 -4.84 -6.40 9.20
N CYS A 48 -4.38 -5.15 9.22
CA CYS A 48 -5.21 -4.04 9.67
C CYS A 48 -6.41 -3.86 8.74
N SER A 49 -7.59 -3.57 9.30
CA SER A 49 -8.84 -3.39 8.53
C SER A 49 -8.79 -2.22 7.55
N VAL A 50 -7.86 -1.28 7.75
CA VAL A 50 -7.69 -0.08 6.92
C VAL A 50 -6.27 0.00 6.36
N THR A 51 -6.15 0.59 5.19
CA THR A 51 -4.85 0.89 4.55
C THR A 51 -4.24 2.20 5.07
N CYS A 52 -5.05 3.07 5.67
CA CYS A 52 -4.63 4.31 6.30
C CYS A 52 -5.56 4.69 7.46
N GLY A 53 -5.03 5.46 8.41
CA GLY A 53 -5.73 5.89 9.60
C GLY A 53 -5.85 4.78 10.64
N LEU A 54 -6.76 4.99 11.59
CA LEU A 54 -7.06 4.05 12.65
C LEU A 54 -8.02 2.97 12.14
N GLY A 55 -7.61 1.71 12.30
CA GLY A 55 -8.44 0.54 12.08
C GLY A 55 -8.27 -0.46 13.21
N PHE A 56 -8.71 -1.68 12.97
CA PHE A 56 -8.56 -2.78 13.92
C PHE A 56 -7.97 -4.01 13.24
N LYS A 57 -7.37 -4.88 14.06
CA LYS A 57 -6.97 -6.22 13.66
C LYS A 57 -7.41 -7.21 14.74
N LEU A 58 -7.49 -8.48 14.36
CA LEU A 58 -7.78 -9.57 15.28
C LEU A 58 -6.46 -10.28 15.57
N GLU A 59 -6.08 -10.33 16.85
CA GLU A 59 -4.89 -11.01 17.36
C GLU A 59 -5.32 -12.25 18.13
N GLU A 60 -4.71 -13.39 17.81
CA GLU A 60 -4.82 -14.61 18.58
C GLU A 60 -3.80 -14.56 19.73
N MET A 61 -4.30 -14.40 20.95
CA MET A 61 -3.51 -14.31 22.17
C MET A 61 -3.51 -15.66 22.87
N CYS A 62 -2.36 -16.32 22.93
CA CYS A 62 -2.18 -17.61 23.60
C CYS A 62 -1.18 -17.50 24.76
N GLU A 63 -1.33 -18.36 25.75
CA GLU A 63 -0.33 -18.60 26.78
C GLU A 63 0.70 -19.62 26.27
N ILE A 64 1.98 -19.27 26.36
CA ILE A 64 3.09 -20.13 25.97
C ILE A 64 3.77 -20.62 27.23
N THR A 65 3.80 -21.94 27.38
CA THR A 65 4.52 -22.63 28.45
C THR A 65 6.03 -22.68 28.15
N PRO A 66 6.88 -22.95 29.15
CA PRO A 66 8.33 -23.11 28.94
C PRO A 66 8.69 -24.19 27.91
N ASP A 67 7.83 -25.21 27.76
CA ASP A 67 7.99 -26.30 26.79
C ASP A 67 7.56 -25.90 25.36
N GLY A 68 7.10 -24.65 25.16
CA GLY A 68 6.66 -24.12 23.87
C GLY A 68 5.23 -24.47 23.50
N GLU A 69 4.48 -25.17 24.36
CA GLU A 69 3.08 -25.51 24.11
C GLU A 69 2.18 -24.27 24.24
N ARG A 70 1.24 -24.14 23.30
CA ARG A 70 0.21 -23.09 23.27
C ARG A 70 -1.01 -23.55 24.05
N ARG A 71 -1.46 -22.75 25.01
CA ARG A 71 -2.67 -22.99 25.81
C ARG A 71 -3.52 -21.71 25.89
N ASN A 72 -4.80 -21.85 26.23
CA ASN A 72 -5.71 -20.73 26.49
C ASN A 72 -5.72 -19.64 25.40
N CYS A 73 -5.80 -20.04 24.13
CA CYS A 73 -5.85 -19.12 23.00
C CYS A 73 -7.20 -18.39 22.93
N THR A 74 -7.15 -17.07 22.74
CA THR A 74 -8.34 -16.20 22.65
C THR A 74 -8.16 -15.20 21.53
N LEU A 75 -9.23 -14.89 20.80
CA LEU A 75 -9.21 -13.82 19.81
C LEU A 75 -9.47 -12.49 20.50
N GLN A 76 -8.54 -11.56 20.33
CA GLN A 76 -8.60 -10.21 20.85
C GLN A 76 -8.62 -9.21 19.69
N ARG A 77 -9.57 -8.29 19.69
CA ARG A 77 -9.54 -7.14 18.78
C ARG A 77 -8.61 -6.07 19.35
N SER A 78 -7.62 -5.66 18.57
CA SER A 78 -6.70 -4.57 18.93
C SER A 78 -6.69 -3.50 17.85
N ASP A 79 -6.39 -2.26 18.26
CA ASP A 79 -6.31 -1.13 17.35
C ASP A 79 -5.00 -1.18 16.56
N CYS A 80 -5.06 -0.75 15.30
CA CYS A 80 -3.90 -0.62 14.44
C CYS A 80 -3.90 0.74 13.74
N LEU A 81 -2.70 1.30 13.60
CA LEU A 81 -2.43 2.51 12.84
C LEU A 81 -1.39 2.16 11.78
N THR A 82 -1.77 2.22 10.51
CA THR A 82 -0.86 1.96 9.38
C THR A 82 -0.12 3.23 9.00
N SER A 83 -0.71 4.05 8.14
CA SER A 83 -0.27 5.41 7.84
C SER A 83 -1.31 6.40 8.33
N TRP A 84 -0.91 7.41 9.09
CA TRP A 84 -1.84 8.45 9.52
C TRP A 84 -2.26 9.40 8.37
N VAL A 85 -1.57 9.38 7.21
CA VAL A 85 -1.95 10.15 6.01
C VAL A 85 -2.62 9.23 4.99
N CYS A 86 -3.87 9.54 4.65
CA CYS A 86 -4.71 8.79 3.72
C CYS A 86 -4.67 9.29 2.26
N GLY A 87 -4.01 10.42 2.01
CA GLY A 87 -3.93 10.99 0.66
C GLY A 87 -5.21 11.75 0.24
N LEU A 88 -5.39 11.88 -1.07
CA LEU A 88 -6.41 12.71 -1.71
C LEU A 88 -7.51 11.86 -2.35
N LEU A 89 -8.76 12.14 -1.98
CA LEU A 89 -9.97 11.54 -2.52
C LEU A 89 -10.67 12.56 -3.42
N HIS A 90 -10.97 12.19 -4.66
CA HIS A 90 -11.61 13.08 -5.63
C HIS A 90 -13.11 12.86 -5.73
N PHE A 91 -13.88 13.94 -5.75
CA PHE A 91 -15.31 13.94 -5.98
C PHE A 91 -15.67 14.96 -7.04
N THR A 92 -16.56 14.56 -7.95
CA THR A 92 -17.15 15.45 -8.95
C THR A 92 -18.64 15.52 -8.67
N VAL A 93 -19.14 16.73 -8.42
CA VAL A 93 -20.50 16.96 -7.93
C VAL A 93 -21.20 17.97 -8.85
N PRO A 94 -22.40 17.64 -9.36
CA PRO A 94 -23.21 18.61 -10.11
C PRO A 94 -23.73 19.75 -9.22
N VAL A 95 -23.77 20.96 -9.76
CA VAL A 95 -24.38 22.13 -9.11
C VAL A 95 -25.86 21.84 -8.76
N GLY A 96 -26.28 22.28 -7.58
CA GLY A 96 -27.67 22.18 -7.12
C GLY A 96 -28.02 20.86 -6.42
N LYS A 97 -27.17 19.82 -6.52
CA LYS A 97 -27.42 18.54 -5.82
C LYS A 97 -26.90 18.59 -4.38
N PRO A 98 -27.56 17.90 -3.44
CA PRO A 98 -26.99 17.69 -2.12
C PRO A 98 -25.78 16.76 -2.21
N PHE A 99 -24.75 17.04 -1.42
CA PHE A 99 -23.54 16.22 -1.38
C PHE A 99 -22.94 16.25 0.01
N GLN A 100 -22.33 15.14 0.43
CA GLN A 100 -21.67 15.04 1.71
C GLN A 100 -20.51 14.07 1.66
N PHE A 101 -19.53 14.32 2.53
CA PHE A 101 -18.39 13.43 2.73
C PHE A 101 -17.97 13.45 4.19
N SER A 102 -17.42 12.32 4.65
CA SER A 102 -17.12 12.07 6.05
C SER A 102 -15.64 11.82 6.26
N CYS A 103 -15.09 12.42 7.31
CA CYS A 103 -13.76 12.13 7.81
C CYS A 103 -13.69 10.80 8.58
N LEU A 104 -14.82 10.39 9.17
CA LEU A 104 -14.97 9.08 9.81
C LEU A 104 -15.12 7.98 8.75
N SER A 105 -14.29 6.94 8.86
CA SER A 105 -14.50 5.67 8.15
C SER A 105 -15.47 4.78 8.94
N SER A 106 -16.18 3.88 8.27
CA SER A 106 -17.04 2.85 8.87
C SER A 106 -16.35 2.05 9.98
N ASP A 107 -15.05 1.82 9.83
CA ASP A 107 -14.28 0.89 10.67
C ASP A 107 -13.82 1.52 11.99
N ALA A 108 -13.88 2.85 12.10
CA ALA A 108 -13.51 3.62 13.29
C ALA A 108 -14.64 3.68 14.34
N VAL A 109 -15.82 3.11 14.05
CA VAL A 109 -17.03 3.16 14.89
C VAL A 109 -16.91 2.32 16.18
N GLY A 110 -15.85 1.53 16.35
CA GLY A 110 -15.64 0.69 17.55
C GLY A 110 -15.46 1.47 18.86
N PHE A 111 -14.90 2.68 18.80
CA PHE A 111 -14.90 3.64 19.90
C PHE A 111 -15.83 4.77 19.49
N GLY A 112 -16.99 4.89 20.14
CA GLY A 112 -18.01 5.88 19.77
C GLY A 112 -17.43 7.26 19.45
N SER A 113 -18.07 7.98 18.53
CA SER A 113 -17.66 9.27 17.95
C SER A 113 -17.18 10.36 18.94
N ARG A 114 -17.39 10.17 20.24
CA ARG A 114 -17.00 11.04 21.35
C ARG A 114 -15.54 10.90 21.79
N ALA A 115 -14.74 10.01 21.19
CA ALA A 115 -13.32 9.86 21.52
C ALA A 115 -12.39 10.77 20.68
N TYR A 116 -12.93 11.42 19.65
CA TYR A 116 -12.16 12.09 18.61
C TYR A 116 -12.61 13.54 18.40
N SER A 117 -11.67 14.40 18.03
CA SER A 117 -11.94 15.74 17.51
C SER A 117 -11.58 15.82 16.04
N PHE A 118 -12.30 16.69 15.31
CA PHE A 118 -12.10 16.90 13.88
C PHE A 118 -11.72 18.36 13.64
N THR A 119 -10.65 18.56 12.89
CA THR A 119 -10.24 19.89 12.43
C THR A 119 -10.31 19.95 10.92
N TRP A 120 -11.05 20.91 10.41
CA TRP A 120 -11.22 21.10 8.97
C TRP A 120 -10.44 22.31 8.47
N ARG A 121 -9.86 22.16 7.27
CA ARG A 121 -9.28 23.26 6.52
C ARG A 121 -9.69 23.19 5.05
N LEU A 122 -9.74 24.33 4.37
CA LEU A 122 -10.17 24.45 2.98
C LEU A 122 -9.15 25.22 2.16
N ALA A 123 -8.74 24.63 1.04
CA ALA A 123 -8.10 25.31 -0.08
C ALA A 123 -9.16 25.52 -1.17
N GLN A 124 -9.86 26.66 -1.12
CA GLN A 124 -11.01 26.94 -1.98
C GLN A 124 -10.57 27.06 -3.45
N GLY A 125 -11.32 26.42 -4.35
CA GLY A 125 -11.07 26.44 -5.80
C GLY A 125 -9.84 25.67 -6.27
N LEU A 126 -9.06 25.06 -5.37
CA LEU A 126 -7.80 24.39 -5.69
C LEU A 126 -7.85 22.91 -5.32
N ILE A 127 -7.31 22.07 -6.21
CA ILE A 127 -7.05 20.65 -5.95
C ILE A 127 -5.59 20.52 -5.54
N THR A 128 -5.33 20.35 -4.24
CA THR A 128 -3.96 20.38 -3.71
C THR A 128 -3.82 19.62 -2.40
N THR A 129 -2.62 19.09 -2.15
CA THR A 129 -2.20 18.52 -0.86
C THR A 129 -1.18 19.42 -0.14
N ASN A 130 -0.87 20.60 -0.70
CA ASN A 130 0.07 21.55 -0.09
C ASN A 130 -0.59 22.26 1.10
N ASP A 131 -0.18 21.86 2.31
CA ASP A 131 -0.70 22.31 3.59
C ASP A 131 -0.69 23.84 3.80
N ILE A 132 0.15 24.59 3.09
CA ILE A 132 0.28 26.05 3.22
C ILE A 132 -0.94 26.78 2.63
N LEU A 133 -1.60 26.19 1.63
CA LEU A 133 -2.72 26.81 0.91
C LEU A 133 -4.05 26.72 1.66
N PHE A 134 -4.08 25.97 2.78
CA PHE A 134 -5.28 25.65 3.51
C PHE A 134 -5.60 26.69 4.59
N LYS A 135 -6.82 27.24 4.54
CA LYS A 135 -7.37 28.13 5.58
C LYS A 135 -8.29 27.35 6.53
N PRO A 136 -8.41 27.75 7.81
CA PRO A 136 -9.36 27.12 8.73
C PRO A 136 -10.79 27.12 8.17
N TYR A 137 -11.44 25.96 8.18
CA TYR A 137 -12.83 25.80 7.77
C TYR A 137 -13.66 25.46 9.00
N LYS A 138 -14.66 26.31 9.31
CA LYS A 138 -15.47 26.16 10.52
C LYS A 138 -16.49 25.04 10.31
N ASN A 139 -16.16 23.84 10.80
CA ASN A 139 -17.08 22.71 10.89
C ASN A 139 -16.77 21.88 12.13
N PRO A 140 -17.66 21.79 13.13
CA PRO A 140 -17.44 20.94 14.30
C PRO A 140 -17.71 19.46 14.01
N ASP A 141 -18.44 19.16 12.93
CA ASP A 141 -18.91 17.81 12.64
C ASP A 141 -17.86 16.98 11.86
N PRO A 142 -17.88 15.65 12.00
CA PRO A 142 -17.05 14.75 11.20
C PRO A 142 -17.46 14.71 9.72
N VAL A 143 -18.57 15.34 9.36
CA VAL A 143 -19.16 15.33 8.02
C VAL A 143 -19.27 16.75 7.51
N VAL A 144 -18.88 16.99 6.26
CA VAL A 144 -19.18 18.21 5.52
C VAL A 144 -20.40 17.93 4.64
N ARG A 145 -21.39 18.83 4.67
CA ARG A 145 -22.65 18.69 3.93
C ARG A 145 -22.92 19.95 3.13
N PHE A 146 -23.25 19.78 1.87
CA PHE A 146 -23.75 20.82 0.98
C PHE A 146 -25.22 20.51 0.66
N SER A 147 -26.08 21.50 0.84
CA SER A 147 -27.49 21.39 0.53
C SER A 147 -28.06 22.78 0.22
N PRO A 148 -28.03 23.23 -1.04
CA PRO A 148 -27.46 22.56 -2.24
C PRO A 148 -25.95 22.84 -2.43
N THR A 149 -25.29 22.04 -3.29
CA THR A 149 -23.90 22.29 -3.71
C THR A 149 -23.80 23.48 -4.66
N LYS A 150 -22.85 24.37 -4.41
CA LYS A 150 -22.53 25.56 -5.20
C LYS A 150 -21.12 25.49 -5.75
N GLU A 151 -20.84 26.24 -6.81
CA GLU A 151 -19.48 26.32 -7.36
C GLU A 151 -18.45 26.83 -6.34
N SER A 152 -18.88 27.71 -5.43
CA SER A 152 -18.07 28.21 -4.32
C SER A 152 -17.59 27.11 -3.37
N ASP A 153 -18.25 25.95 -3.36
CA ASP A 153 -17.94 24.81 -2.51
C ASP A 153 -16.80 23.95 -3.12
N ALA A 154 -16.38 24.23 -4.35
CA ALA A 154 -15.26 23.57 -4.99
C ALA A 154 -13.94 23.90 -4.30
N GLY A 155 -13.04 22.92 -4.26
CA GLY A 155 -11.72 23.02 -3.64
C GLY A 155 -11.32 21.76 -2.90
N THR A 156 -10.24 21.84 -2.13
CA THR A 156 -9.78 20.72 -1.30
C THR A 156 -10.10 20.95 0.17
N TYR A 157 -10.82 20.01 0.77
CA TYR A 157 -11.10 19.97 2.20
C TYR A 157 -10.13 19.01 2.86
N ARG A 158 -9.30 19.49 3.79
CA ARG A 158 -8.46 18.66 4.64
C ARG A 158 -9.19 18.41 5.95
N CYS A 159 -9.31 17.14 6.34
CA CYS A 159 -9.70 16.75 7.68
C CYS A 159 -8.51 16.15 8.44
N ASP A 160 -8.27 16.66 9.64
CA ASP A 160 -7.43 16.03 10.65
C ASP A 160 -8.31 15.47 11.77
N MET A 161 -8.29 14.16 11.94
CA MET A 161 -8.91 13.45 13.07
C MET A 161 -7.86 13.27 14.17
N GLN A 162 -8.18 13.76 15.36
CA GLN A 162 -7.31 13.75 16.52
C GLN A 162 -7.96 12.98 17.67
N MET A 163 -7.15 12.31 18.48
CA MET A 163 -7.62 11.74 19.74
C MET A 163 -7.83 12.86 20.78
N LEU A 164 -8.98 12.92 21.43
CA LEU A 164 -9.27 13.99 22.40
C LEU A 164 -8.31 14.02 23.58
N LYS A 165 -7.90 12.84 24.06
CA LYS A 165 -7.03 12.72 25.25
C LYS A 165 -5.60 13.21 25.00
N THR A 166 -5.07 12.98 23.80
CA THR A 166 -3.65 13.20 23.49
C THR A 166 -3.42 14.28 22.44
N LEU A 167 -4.48 14.74 21.77
CA LEU A 167 -4.45 15.65 20.61
C LEU A 167 -3.59 15.15 19.44
N ARG A 168 -3.21 13.87 19.46
CA ARG A 168 -2.42 13.26 18.39
C ARG A 168 -3.30 13.07 17.15
N VAL A 169 -2.82 13.54 16.00
CA VAL A 169 -3.45 13.27 14.70
C VAL A 169 -3.28 11.78 14.38
N ILE A 170 -4.41 11.09 14.18
CA ILE A 170 -4.47 9.67 13.87
C ILE A 170 -4.93 9.40 12.44
N LYS A 171 -5.55 10.39 11.78
CA LYS A 171 -5.94 10.31 10.38
C LYS A 171 -5.95 11.71 9.76
N ARG A 172 -5.31 11.86 8.61
CA ARG A 172 -5.37 13.03 7.74
C ARG A 172 -5.83 12.59 6.36
N VAL A 173 -6.87 13.22 5.86
CA VAL A 173 -7.42 12.94 4.53
C VAL A 173 -7.75 14.25 3.83
N TYR A 174 -7.51 14.29 2.52
CA TYR A 174 -7.84 15.41 1.65
C TYR A 174 -9.01 15.00 0.75
N PHE A 175 -10.02 15.85 0.63
CA PHE A 175 -11.19 15.67 -0.24
C PHE A 175 -11.18 16.74 -1.32
N GLY A 176 -10.78 16.40 -2.53
CA GLY A 176 -10.81 17.28 -3.69
C GLY A 176 -12.20 17.29 -4.32
N VAL A 177 -12.99 18.31 -4.03
CA VAL A 177 -14.36 18.49 -4.53
C VAL A 177 -14.33 19.39 -5.77
N ARG A 178 -14.78 18.84 -6.90
CA ARG A 178 -15.02 19.56 -8.15
C ARG A 178 -16.52 19.76 -8.29
N VAL A 179 -16.96 21.00 -8.45
CA VAL A 179 -18.36 21.30 -8.69
C VAL A 179 -18.52 21.71 -10.15
N ILE A 180 -19.37 21.00 -10.89
CA ILE A 180 -19.56 21.19 -12.33
C ILE A 180 -21.00 21.64 -12.59
N GLN A 181 -21.19 22.62 -13.46
CA GLN A 181 -22.51 23.01 -13.93
C GLN A 181 -23.15 21.90 -14.77
N ASN A 182 -24.47 21.74 -14.66
CA ASN A 182 -25.17 20.63 -15.33
C ASN A 182 -25.16 20.73 -16.87
N ASP A 183 -24.85 21.90 -17.41
CA ASP A 183 -24.83 22.24 -18.84
C ASP A 183 -23.46 22.09 -19.50
N LEU A 184 -22.38 21.95 -18.73
CA LEU A 184 -21.01 21.87 -19.26
C LEU A 184 -20.53 20.42 -19.50
N VAL A 185 -21.09 19.44 -18.78
CA VAL A 185 -20.75 18.02 -18.96
C VAL A 185 -22.01 17.17 -18.74
N GLU A 186 -22.55 16.60 -19.83
CA GLU A 186 -23.67 15.67 -19.75
C GLU A 186 -23.17 14.30 -19.25
N LEU A 187 -23.15 14.11 -17.93
CA LEU A 187 -22.71 12.86 -17.27
C LEU A 187 -23.66 11.67 -17.50
N ASN A 188 -24.65 11.81 -18.38
CA ASN A 188 -25.53 10.71 -18.73
C ASN A 188 -24.84 9.85 -19.80
N PHE A 189 -24.11 8.83 -19.33
CA PHE A 189 -23.44 7.86 -20.18
C PHE A 189 -24.39 7.29 -21.24
N GLN A 190 -25.65 6.98 -20.89
CA GLN A 190 -26.63 6.47 -21.86
C GLN A 190 -26.88 7.44 -23.02
N LYS A 191 -26.81 8.75 -22.81
CA LYS A 191 -26.98 9.71 -23.91
C LYS A 191 -25.77 9.74 -24.85
N SER A 192 -24.57 9.47 -24.33
CA SER A 192 -23.34 9.39 -25.11
C SER A 192 -23.18 8.08 -25.88
N LEU A 193 -23.91 7.03 -25.51
CA LEU A 193 -23.90 5.76 -26.23
C LEU A 193 -24.55 5.89 -27.62
N THR A 194 -23.90 5.32 -28.63
CA THR A 194 -24.50 5.14 -29.96
C THR A 194 -25.68 4.16 -29.89
N TRP A 195 -26.54 4.17 -30.90
CA TRP A 195 -27.70 3.26 -30.95
C TRP A 195 -27.29 1.79 -30.81
N GLU A 196 -26.21 1.40 -31.47
CA GLU A 196 -25.65 0.03 -31.39
C GLU A 196 -25.17 -0.32 -29.98
N GLN A 197 -24.52 0.62 -29.28
CA GLN A 197 -24.08 0.42 -27.89
C GLN A 197 -25.25 0.36 -26.91
N LYS A 198 -26.34 1.08 -27.18
CA LYS A 198 -27.58 0.97 -26.41
C LYS A 198 -28.24 -0.37 -26.62
N LEU A 199 -28.25 -0.91 -27.84
CA LEU A 199 -28.77 -2.25 -28.09
C LEU A 199 -27.96 -3.31 -27.35
N ALA A 200 -26.63 -3.26 -27.45
CA ALA A 200 -25.74 -4.21 -26.77
C ALA A 200 -25.93 -4.19 -25.23
N ALA A 201 -26.00 -3.00 -24.62
CA ALA A 201 -26.22 -2.88 -23.17
C ALA A 201 -27.60 -3.41 -22.71
N ASN A 202 -28.65 -3.23 -23.53
CA ASN A 202 -29.99 -3.74 -23.22
C ASN A 202 -30.13 -5.25 -23.51
N GLU A 203 -29.40 -5.79 -24.49
CA GLU A 203 -29.33 -7.23 -24.76
C GLU A 203 -28.59 -7.96 -23.63
N GLU A 204 -27.58 -7.33 -23.03
CA GLU A 204 -26.79 -7.87 -21.91
C GLU A 204 -27.57 -7.84 -20.57
N GLU A 205 -28.32 -6.77 -20.29
CA GLU A 205 -29.24 -6.71 -19.14
C GLU A 205 -30.39 -7.72 -19.24
N GLY A 206 -30.77 -8.12 -20.46
CA GLY A 206 -31.79 -9.12 -20.73
C GLY A 206 -31.36 -10.57 -20.49
N ASN A 207 -30.06 -10.83 -20.27
CA ASN A 207 -29.53 -12.20 -20.17
C ASN A 207 -28.73 -12.48 -18.89
N THR A 208 -28.81 -11.61 -17.87
CA THR A 208 -28.06 -11.80 -16.62
C THR A 208 -28.90 -12.50 -15.54
N GLU A 209 -29.16 -13.80 -15.75
CA GLU A 209 -29.18 -14.75 -14.64
C GLU A 209 -27.99 -15.71 -14.82
N ASN A 210 -27.00 -15.56 -13.93
CA ASN A 210 -25.82 -16.42 -13.73
C ASN A 210 -24.64 -16.31 -14.73
N SER A 211 -23.71 -15.38 -14.50
CA SER A 211 -22.31 -15.55 -14.96
C SER A 211 -21.29 -14.69 -14.18
N THR A 212 -21.25 -14.78 -12.86
CA THR A 212 -20.25 -14.10 -12.02
C THR A 212 -18.86 -14.75 -12.02
N HIS A 213 -18.38 -15.30 -13.14
CA HIS A 213 -17.14 -16.10 -13.13
C HIS A 213 -16.17 -15.98 -14.32
N GLU A 214 -16.46 -15.18 -15.35
CA GLU A 214 -15.58 -15.09 -16.54
C GLU A 214 -14.63 -13.88 -16.56
N GLU A 215 -14.96 -12.75 -15.93
CA GLU A 215 -14.11 -11.53 -15.98
C GLU A 215 -12.79 -11.65 -15.19
N VAL A 216 -12.71 -12.58 -14.22
CA VAL A 216 -11.50 -12.77 -13.40
C VAL A 216 -10.40 -13.53 -14.17
N GLN A 217 -10.74 -14.27 -15.23
CA GLN A 217 -9.79 -15.12 -15.93
C GLN A 217 -8.96 -14.39 -17.00
N GLU A 218 -9.52 -13.35 -17.64
CA GLU A 218 -8.85 -12.65 -18.74
C GLU A 218 -7.75 -11.70 -18.25
N GLN A 219 -7.96 -11.05 -17.09
CA GLN A 219 -7.00 -10.12 -16.51
C GLN A 219 -5.72 -10.81 -16.01
N GLN A 220 -5.78 -12.11 -15.67
CA GLN A 220 -4.63 -12.87 -15.17
C GLN A 220 -3.67 -13.29 -16.31
N HIS A 221 -4.18 -13.51 -17.52
CA HIS A 221 -3.36 -13.92 -18.68
C HIS A 221 -2.49 -12.76 -19.21
N PHE A 222 -2.93 -11.52 -19.05
CA PHE A 222 -2.18 -10.33 -19.50
C PHE A 222 -0.92 -10.08 -18.65
N TRP A 223 -0.99 -10.28 -17.32
CA TRP A 223 0.14 -10.04 -16.41
C TRP A 223 1.26 -11.09 -16.52
N GLN A 224 0.97 -12.29 -17.01
CA GLN A 224 1.99 -13.32 -17.22
C GLN A 224 2.83 -13.10 -18.49
N GLY A 225 2.35 -12.35 -19.49
CA GLY A 225 3.08 -12.09 -20.72
C GLY A 225 4.26 -11.11 -20.56
N GLU A 226 4.06 -10.06 -19.77
CA GLU A 226 5.04 -8.96 -19.61
C GLU A 226 6.30 -9.42 -18.84
N LEU A 227 6.12 -10.23 -17.78
CA LEU A 227 7.22 -10.72 -16.94
C LEU A 227 8.13 -11.74 -17.63
N PHE A 228 7.59 -12.53 -18.57
CA PHE A 228 8.39 -13.50 -19.33
C PHE A 228 9.29 -12.82 -20.36
N TYR A 229 8.86 -11.69 -20.93
CA TYR A 229 9.63 -10.96 -21.94
C TYR A 229 10.84 -10.23 -21.32
N GLU A 230 10.68 -9.61 -20.15
CA GLU A 230 11.80 -8.93 -19.46
C GLU A 230 12.88 -9.92 -18.97
N CYS A 231 12.49 -11.09 -18.46
CA CYS A 231 13.44 -12.13 -18.05
C CYS A 231 14.25 -12.70 -19.24
N LEU A 232 13.61 -12.91 -20.39
CA LEU A 232 14.28 -13.43 -21.59
C LEU A 232 15.29 -12.42 -22.18
N VAL A 233 14.95 -11.13 -22.19
CA VAL A 233 15.86 -10.07 -22.66
C VAL A 233 17.03 -9.86 -21.68
N GLY A 234 16.80 -9.99 -20.37
CA GLY A 234 17.83 -9.91 -19.34
C GLY A 234 18.86 -11.04 -19.42
N VAL A 235 18.42 -12.29 -19.63
CA VAL A 235 19.33 -13.45 -19.71
C VAL A 235 20.12 -13.45 -21.03
N GLY A 236 19.47 -13.09 -22.15
CA GLY A 236 20.13 -13.06 -23.47
C GLY A 236 21.26 -12.03 -23.56
N SER A 237 21.07 -10.84 -22.98
CA SER A 237 22.07 -9.77 -23.01
C SER A 237 23.28 -10.07 -22.10
N GLY A 238 23.06 -10.70 -20.94
CA GLY A 238 24.14 -11.08 -20.01
C GLY A 238 25.10 -12.12 -20.60
N VAL A 239 24.58 -13.14 -21.30
CA VAL A 239 25.41 -14.18 -21.93
C VAL A 239 26.23 -13.60 -23.08
N MET A 240 25.62 -12.76 -23.92
CA MET A 240 26.33 -12.12 -25.04
C MET A 240 27.45 -11.20 -24.54
N GLY A 241 27.18 -10.41 -23.49
CA GLY A 241 28.17 -9.53 -22.87
C GLY A 241 29.35 -10.31 -22.27
N GLY A 242 29.07 -11.40 -21.56
CA GLY A 242 30.11 -12.25 -20.96
C GLY A 242 31.03 -12.89 -21.99
N VAL A 243 30.49 -13.36 -23.12
CA VAL A 243 31.29 -13.95 -24.22
C VAL A 243 32.18 -12.89 -24.88
N VAL A 244 31.67 -11.69 -25.13
CA VAL A 244 32.44 -10.61 -25.74
C VAL A 244 33.58 -10.15 -24.83
N VAL A 245 33.33 -9.99 -23.53
CA VAL A 245 34.36 -9.59 -22.56
C VAL A 245 35.42 -10.69 -22.43
N SER A 246 35.02 -11.95 -22.39
CA SER A 246 35.94 -13.09 -22.33
C SER A 246 36.84 -13.17 -23.57
N MET A 247 36.27 -12.98 -24.76
CA MET A 247 37.05 -12.93 -26.01
C MET A 247 37.98 -11.72 -26.09
N ALA A 248 37.52 -10.54 -25.65
CA ALA A 248 38.36 -9.35 -25.61
C ALA A 248 39.55 -9.54 -24.65
N LEU A 249 39.33 -10.13 -23.48
CA LEU A 249 40.38 -10.46 -22.51
C LEU A 249 41.35 -11.51 -23.06
N TYR A 250 40.85 -12.53 -23.76
CA TYR A 250 41.69 -13.54 -24.42
C TYR A 250 42.56 -12.92 -25.52
N ILE A 251 42.02 -12.03 -26.33
CA ILE A 251 42.76 -11.32 -27.37
C ILE A 251 43.79 -10.36 -26.74
N LEU A 252 43.42 -9.62 -25.70
CA LEU A 252 44.33 -8.75 -24.95
C LEU A 252 45.48 -9.55 -24.31
N GLN A 253 45.21 -10.70 -23.70
CA GLN A 253 46.26 -11.58 -23.18
C GLN A 253 47.20 -12.10 -24.27
N LYS A 254 46.66 -12.35 -25.49
CA LYS A 254 47.47 -12.80 -26.63
C LYS A 254 48.31 -11.69 -27.25
N ILE A 255 47.88 -10.43 -27.14
CA ILE A 255 48.61 -9.25 -27.63
C ILE A 255 49.65 -8.78 -26.61
N LEU A 256 49.34 -8.79 -25.31
CA LEU A 256 50.28 -8.44 -24.22
C LEU A 256 51.22 -9.57 -23.81
N GLY A 257 50.94 -10.81 -24.21
CA GLY A 257 51.79 -11.98 -23.97
C GLY A 257 52.81 -12.26 -25.09
N ARG A 258 53.10 -11.28 -25.95
CA ARG A 258 54.11 -11.37 -27.01
C ARG A 258 55.26 -10.41 -26.75
#